data_AF-A0A3N2DZV8-F1
#
_entry.id   AF-A0A3N2DZV8-F1
#
_cell.length_a   1.000
_cell.length_b   1.000
_cell.length_c   1.000
_cell.angle_alpha   90.00
_cell.angle_beta   90.00
_cell.angle_gamma   90.00
#
_symmetry.space_group_name_H-M   'P 1'
#
loop_
_entity.id
_entity.type
_entity.pdbx_description
1 polymer ?
#
loop_
_entity_poly.entity_id
_entity_poly.type
_entity_poly.pdbx_seq_one_letter_code
_entity_poly.pdbx_strand_id
1 'polypeptide(L)'
;MMELWKSTVLEGNKAFAEGRDADAMYHYKAACQRSERLLPDWFDTEAATVAFIVSYQNLAELYFRQEKNQQGLDAYRYLAQQLKKIAAIKNINSTRQAITNCACRRVATELAYTVKKLNIESPEASALVYEMSKHNFTTVSQHNKDYLQ
;
A
#
# COMPACT_ATOMS: atom_id res chain seq x y z
N MET A 1 18.69 -2.08 -8.15
CA MET A 1 17.27 -1.72 -8.37
C MET A 1 16.68 -0.93 -7.21
N MET A 2 16.81 -1.41 -5.97
CA MET A 2 16.30 -0.75 -4.75
C MET A 2 16.92 0.62 -4.47
N GLU A 3 18.23 0.79 -4.66
CA GLU A 3 18.88 2.10 -4.45
C GLU A 3 18.33 3.20 -5.37
N LEU A 4 17.99 2.86 -6.62
CA LEU A 4 17.34 3.83 -7.51
C LEU A 4 15.89 4.13 -7.09
N TRP A 5 15.16 3.14 -6.56
CA TRP A 5 13.85 3.41 -5.98
C TRP A 5 13.95 4.34 -4.77
N LYS A 6 14.90 4.07 -3.84
CA LYS A 6 15.15 4.91 -2.67
C LYS A 6 15.48 6.34 -3.08
N SER A 7 16.42 6.52 -4.02
CA SER A 7 16.79 7.83 -4.55
C SER A 7 15.58 8.55 -5.17
N THR A 8 14.74 7.83 -5.93
CA THR A 8 13.52 8.41 -6.54
C THR A 8 12.53 8.88 -5.48
N VAL A 9 12.29 8.09 -4.43
CA VAL A 9 11.40 8.48 -3.33
C VAL A 9 11.98 9.65 -2.54
N LEU A 10 13.29 9.70 -2.31
CA LEU A 10 13.94 10.82 -1.62
C LEU A 10 13.79 12.14 -2.39
N GLU A 11 13.98 12.12 -3.71
CA GLU A 11 13.74 13.30 -4.55
C GLU A 11 12.27 13.71 -4.54
N GLY A 12 11.34 12.74 -4.59
CA GLY A 12 9.92 13.00 -4.44
C GLY A 12 9.55 13.64 -3.10
N ASN A 13 10.11 13.13 -2.00
CA ASN A 13 9.90 13.66 -0.66
C ASN A 13 10.46 15.08 -0.53
N LYS A 14 11.64 15.34 -1.11
CA LYS A 14 12.24 16.68 -1.14
C LYS A 14 11.35 17.67 -1.90
N ALA A 15 10.92 17.30 -3.10
CA ALA A 15 10.00 18.12 -3.90
C ALA A 15 8.68 18.38 -3.17
N PHE A 16 8.12 17.35 -2.51
CA PHE A 16 6.90 17.47 -1.71
C PHE A 16 7.09 18.48 -0.56
N ALA A 17 8.19 18.38 0.19
CA ALA A 17 8.49 19.30 1.29
C ALA A 17 8.67 20.75 0.83
N GLU A 18 9.23 20.96 -0.36
CA GLU A 18 9.39 22.27 -0.99
C GLU A 18 8.10 22.79 -1.69
N GLY A 19 7.04 21.98 -1.71
CA GLY A 19 5.77 22.30 -2.38
C GLY A 19 5.81 22.29 -3.89
N ARG A 20 6.82 21.64 -4.48
CA ARG A 20 6.93 21.38 -5.92
C ARG A 20 6.09 20.16 -6.28
N ASP A 21 4.77 20.31 -6.24
CA ASP A 21 3.81 19.20 -6.35
C ASP A 21 3.90 18.45 -7.70
N ALA A 22 4.23 19.15 -8.79
CA ALA A 22 4.43 18.52 -10.10
C ALA A 22 5.67 17.60 -10.12
N ASP A 23 6.77 18.04 -9.50
CA ASP A 23 8.01 17.26 -9.40
C ASP A 23 7.81 16.06 -8.45
N ALA A 24 7.15 16.28 -7.32
CA ALA A 24 6.79 15.20 -6.38
C ALA A 24 5.94 14.14 -7.09
N MET A 25 4.95 14.57 -7.89
CA MET A 25 4.09 13.66 -8.66
C MET A 25 4.90 12.83 -9.66
N TYR A 26 5.84 13.45 -10.37
CA TYR A 26 6.73 12.77 -11.31
C TYR A 26 7.52 11.67 -10.61
N HIS A 27 8.17 11.99 -9.48
CA HIS A 27 8.97 11.04 -8.72
C HIS A 27 8.14 9.92 -8.11
N TYR A 28 7.00 10.21 -7.47
CA TYR A 28 6.15 9.18 -6.86
C TYR A 28 5.53 8.24 -7.90
N LYS A 29 5.11 8.74 -9.07
CA LYS A 29 4.65 7.87 -10.16
C LYS A 29 5.76 6.95 -10.68
N ALA A 30 6.98 7.47 -10.83
CA ALA A 30 8.14 6.66 -11.20
C ALA A 30 8.46 5.60 -10.14
N ALA A 31 8.35 5.94 -8.85
CA ALA A 31 8.52 5.00 -7.74
C ALA A 31 7.46 3.88 -7.76
N CYS A 32 6.18 4.22 -7.97
CA CYS A 32 5.10 3.25 -8.13
C CYS A 32 5.41 2.25 -9.26
N GLN A 33 5.65 2.74 -10.47
CA GLN A 33 5.97 1.90 -11.63
C GLN A 33 7.18 1.00 -11.40
N ARG A 34 8.20 1.50 -10.68
CA ARG A 34 9.39 0.73 -10.37
C ARG A 34 9.10 -0.37 -9.36
N SER A 35 8.40 -0.04 -8.27
CA SER A 35 8.05 -1.00 -7.23
C SER A 35 7.13 -2.13 -7.74
N GLU A 36 6.22 -1.83 -8.67
CA GLU A 36 5.39 -2.84 -9.35
C GLU A 36 6.22 -3.86 -10.12
N ARG A 37 7.27 -3.42 -10.82
CA ARG A 37 8.17 -4.33 -11.53
C ARG A 37 9.03 -5.18 -10.59
N LEU A 38 9.23 -4.74 -9.34
CA LEU A 38 10.01 -5.47 -8.35
C LEU A 38 9.20 -6.54 -7.60
N LEU A 39 7.89 -6.36 -7.50
CA LEU A 39 7.01 -7.26 -6.73
C LEU A 39 7.09 -8.74 -7.15
N PRO A 40 7.07 -9.12 -8.45
CA PRO A 40 7.08 -10.52 -8.85
C PRO A 40 8.44 -11.22 -8.65
N ASP A 41 9.53 -10.52 -8.97
CA ASP A 41 10.84 -11.16 -9.25
C ASP A 41 11.92 -10.87 -8.20
N TRP A 42 11.62 -10.09 -7.16
CA TRP A 42 12.65 -9.67 -6.22
C TRP A 42 12.86 -10.67 -5.08
N PHE A 43 14.14 -11.03 -4.87
CA PHE A 43 14.61 -11.98 -3.86
C PHE A 43 14.22 -11.54 -2.44
N ASP A 44 14.29 -10.25 -2.15
CA ASP A 44 13.84 -9.67 -0.89
C ASP A 44 12.40 -9.15 -1.05
N THR A 45 11.45 -9.99 -0.64
CA THR A 45 10.03 -9.64 -0.79
C THR A 45 9.57 -8.63 0.25
N GLU A 46 10.20 -8.58 1.41
CA GLU A 46 9.86 -7.61 2.43
C GLU A 46 10.17 -6.21 1.91
N ALA A 47 11.39 -6.01 1.43
CA ALA A 47 11.80 -4.74 0.87
C ALA A 47 10.97 -4.37 -0.37
N ALA A 48 10.60 -5.33 -1.22
CA ALA A 48 9.72 -5.10 -2.37
C ALA A 48 8.33 -4.58 -1.94
N THR A 49 7.76 -5.22 -0.93
CA THR A 49 6.44 -4.91 -0.40
C THR A 49 6.44 -3.53 0.25
N VAL A 50 7.47 -3.21 1.03
CA VAL A 50 7.66 -1.88 1.63
C VAL A 50 7.81 -0.82 0.55
N ALA A 51 8.61 -1.08 -0.48
CA ALA A 51 8.81 -0.14 -1.58
C ALA A 51 7.49 0.19 -2.29
N PHE A 52 6.66 -0.83 -2.52
CA PHE A 52 5.36 -0.70 -3.15
C PHE A 52 4.38 0.11 -2.29
N ILE A 53 4.27 -0.20 -1.00
CA ILE A 53 3.40 0.51 -0.05
C ILE A 53 3.78 1.98 0.04
N VAL A 54 5.05 2.29 0.30
CA VAL A 54 5.53 3.67 0.49
C VAL A 54 5.31 4.50 -0.78
N SER A 55 5.55 3.94 -1.97
CA SER A 55 5.35 4.68 -3.22
C SER A 55 3.90 5.12 -3.40
N TYR A 56 2.96 4.21 -3.14
CA TYR A 56 1.52 4.48 -3.28
C TYR A 56 0.97 5.38 -2.16
N GLN A 57 1.49 5.28 -0.94
CA GLN A 57 1.12 6.17 0.16
C GLN A 57 1.57 7.61 -0.10
N ASN A 58 2.81 7.80 -0.53
CA ASN A 58 3.33 9.12 -0.89
C ASN A 58 2.54 9.75 -2.04
N LEU A 59 2.18 8.95 -3.04
CA LEU A 59 1.35 9.40 -4.16
C LEU A 59 -0.07 9.78 -3.68
N ALA A 60 -0.68 8.99 -2.81
CA ALA A 60 -1.99 9.27 -2.24
C ALA A 60 -1.98 10.54 -1.37
N GLU A 61 -0.96 10.71 -0.52
CA GLU A 61 -0.78 11.90 0.30
C GLU A 61 -0.65 13.17 -0.55
N LEU A 62 0.09 13.09 -1.66
CA LEU A 62 0.17 14.18 -2.63
C LEU A 62 -1.19 14.49 -3.28
N TYR A 63 -1.99 13.48 -3.59
CA TYR A 63 -3.35 13.72 -4.09
C TYR A 63 -4.23 14.38 -3.03
N PHE A 64 -4.21 13.90 -1.78
CA PHE A 64 -4.99 14.49 -0.70
C PHE A 64 -4.60 15.94 -0.41
N ARG A 65 -3.30 16.26 -0.42
CA ARG A 65 -2.79 17.63 -0.32
C ARG A 65 -3.36 18.55 -1.40
N GLN A 66 -3.59 18.03 -2.59
CA GLN A 66 -4.18 18.77 -3.73
C GLN A 66 -5.71 18.69 -3.75
N GLU A 67 -6.36 18.25 -2.66
CA GLU A 67 -7.82 18.03 -2.56
C GLU A 67 -8.37 17.04 -3.61
N LYS A 68 -7.49 16.25 -4.23
CA LYS A 68 -7.80 15.20 -5.21
C LYS A 68 -8.16 13.90 -4.49
N ASN A 69 -9.16 13.97 -3.63
CA ASN A 69 -9.54 12.88 -2.72
C ASN A 69 -9.82 11.57 -3.46
N GLN A 70 -10.50 11.63 -4.60
CA GLN A 70 -10.80 10.44 -5.40
C GLN A 70 -9.51 9.76 -5.88
N GLN A 71 -8.54 10.49 -6.43
CA GLN A 71 -7.28 9.91 -6.86
C GLN A 71 -6.47 9.33 -5.69
N GLY A 72 -6.52 9.96 -4.52
CA GLY A 72 -5.92 9.41 -3.30
C GLY A 72 -6.56 8.08 -2.90
N LEU A 73 -7.88 7.99 -2.90
CA LEU A 73 -8.62 6.75 -2.64
C LEU A 73 -8.35 5.68 -3.70
N ASP A 74 -8.24 6.06 -4.97
CA ASP A 74 -7.93 5.14 -6.07
C ASP A 74 -6.52 4.54 -5.93
N ALA A 75 -5.54 5.33 -5.49
CA ALA A 75 -4.19 4.86 -5.18
C ALA A 75 -4.22 3.81 -4.04
N TYR A 76 -4.96 4.06 -2.97
CA TYR A 76 -5.16 3.10 -1.89
C TYR A 76 -5.90 1.83 -2.34
N ARG A 77 -6.93 1.97 -3.19
CA ARG A 77 -7.67 0.83 -3.74
C ARG A 77 -6.78 -0.06 -4.59
N TYR A 78 -5.96 0.54 -5.46
CA TYR A 78 -5.01 -0.20 -6.26
C TYR A 78 -3.99 -0.95 -5.38
N LEU A 79 -3.38 -0.25 -4.41
CA LEU A 79 -2.46 -0.85 -3.43
C LEU A 79 -3.09 -2.05 -2.73
N ALA A 80 -4.32 -1.90 -2.21
CA ALA A 80 -5.04 -2.98 -1.55
C ALA A 80 -5.29 -4.19 -2.46
N GLN A 81 -5.71 -3.96 -3.71
CA GLN A 81 -5.96 -5.02 -4.69
C GLN A 81 -4.70 -5.82 -5.01
N GLN A 82 -3.56 -5.16 -5.20
CA GLN A 82 -2.31 -5.85 -5.50
C GLN A 82 -1.79 -6.66 -4.30
N LEU A 83 -1.83 -6.10 -3.09
CA LEU A 83 -1.46 -6.83 -1.88
C LEU A 83 -2.35 -8.07 -1.67
N LYS A 84 -3.66 -7.97 -1.94
CA LYS A 84 -4.57 -9.12 -1.90
C LYS A 84 -4.21 -10.20 -2.93
N LYS A 85 -3.87 -9.80 -4.17
CA LYS A 85 -3.42 -10.75 -5.20
C LYS A 85 -2.18 -11.50 -4.76
N ILE A 86 -1.20 -10.80 -4.19
CA ILE A 86 0.04 -11.41 -3.67
C ILE A 86 -0.28 -12.37 -2.52
N ALA A 87 -1.13 -11.96 -1.58
CA ALA A 87 -1.55 -12.78 -0.45
C ALA A 87 -2.33 -14.04 -0.85
N ALA A 88 -2.89 -14.08 -2.06
CA ALA A 88 -3.65 -15.20 -2.61
C ALA A 88 -2.83 -16.16 -3.49
N ILE A 89 -1.53 -15.88 -3.71
CA ILE A 89 -0.66 -16.75 -4.51
C ILE A 89 -0.53 -18.12 -3.82
N LYS A 90 -0.93 -19.19 -4.53
CA LYS A 90 -0.75 -20.57 -4.06
C LYS A 90 0.74 -20.89 -3.92
N ASN A 91 1.13 -21.55 -2.83
CA ASN A 91 2.51 -21.94 -2.50
C ASN A 91 3.48 -20.77 -2.18
N ILE A 92 2.94 -19.61 -1.81
CA ILE A 92 3.76 -18.56 -1.21
C ILE A 92 4.34 -19.05 0.12
N ASN A 93 5.62 -18.79 0.40
CA ASN A 93 6.22 -19.22 1.66
C ASN A 93 5.59 -18.49 2.86
N SER A 94 5.62 -19.11 4.04
CA SER A 94 4.95 -18.61 5.25
C SER A 94 5.43 -17.21 5.67
N THR A 95 6.72 -16.90 5.50
CA THR A 95 7.30 -15.58 5.77
C THR A 95 6.69 -14.50 4.87
N ARG A 96 6.62 -14.75 3.57
CA ARG A 96 6.06 -13.84 2.57
C ARG A 96 4.55 -13.65 2.77
N GLN A 97 3.84 -14.69 3.18
CA GLN A 97 2.43 -14.58 3.60
C GLN A 97 2.27 -13.66 4.82
N ALA A 98 3.09 -13.85 5.86
CA ALA A 98 3.03 -13.05 7.08
C ALA A 98 3.32 -11.56 6.81
N ILE A 99 4.36 -11.26 6.03
CA ILE A 99 4.70 -9.89 5.60
C ILE A 99 3.53 -9.25 4.86
N THR A 100 2.94 -9.95 3.89
CA THR A 100 1.83 -9.41 3.09
C THR A 100 0.58 -9.17 3.95
N ASN A 101 0.28 -10.05 4.91
CA ASN A 101 -0.82 -9.86 5.84
C ASN A 101 -0.58 -8.67 6.79
N CYS A 102 0.64 -8.49 7.29
CA CYS A 102 1.03 -7.33 8.08
C CYS A 102 0.88 -6.03 7.27
N ALA A 103 1.34 -6.04 6.02
CA ALA A 103 1.20 -4.93 5.09
C ALA A 103 -0.27 -4.55 4.87
N CYS A 104 -1.14 -5.51 4.57
CA CYS A 104 -2.59 -5.27 4.44
C CYS A 104 -3.18 -4.58 5.67
N ARG A 105 -2.85 -5.08 6.88
CA ARG A 105 -3.33 -4.49 8.14
C ARG A 105 -2.86 -3.05 8.29
N ARG A 106 -1.56 -2.79 8.07
CA ARG A 106 -0.97 -1.46 8.21
C ARG A 106 -1.61 -0.45 7.24
N VAL A 107 -1.75 -0.83 5.97
CA VAL A 107 -2.38 0.05 4.97
C VAL A 107 -3.84 0.32 5.32
N ALA A 108 -4.58 -0.67 5.83
CA ALA A 108 -5.96 -0.48 6.28
C ALA A 108 -6.08 0.54 7.42
N THR A 109 -5.20 0.44 8.42
CA THR A 109 -5.15 1.38 9.54
C THR A 109 -4.81 2.80 9.08
N GLU A 110 -3.83 2.95 8.18
CA GLU A 110 -3.40 4.25 7.68
C GLU A 110 -4.47 4.92 6.82
N LEU A 111 -5.16 4.15 5.95
CA LEU A 111 -6.30 4.65 5.19
C LEU A 111 -7.42 5.13 6.12
N ALA A 112 -7.80 4.32 7.11
CA ALA A 112 -8.86 4.69 8.06
C ALA A 112 -8.51 5.97 8.83
N TYR A 113 -7.26 6.09 9.26
CA TYR A 113 -6.75 7.31 9.89
C TYR A 113 -6.81 8.51 8.94
N THR A 114 -6.37 8.34 7.70
CA THR A 114 -6.33 9.41 6.69
C THR A 114 -7.73 9.92 6.33
N VAL A 115 -8.67 9.01 6.04
CA VAL A 115 -10.07 9.33 5.75
C VAL A 115 -10.69 10.12 6.90
N LYS A 116 -10.45 9.69 8.14
CA LYS A 116 -10.93 10.40 9.34
C LYS A 116 -10.26 11.76 9.53
N LYS A 117 -8.94 11.83 9.43
CA LYS A 117 -8.14 13.06 9.64
C LYS A 117 -8.51 14.15 8.65
N LEU A 118 -8.75 13.79 7.39
CA LEU A 118 -9.08 14.70 6.31
C LEU A 118 -10.59 14.97 6.17
N ASN A 119 -11.41 14.40 7.06
CA ASN A 119 -12.87 14.48 6.99
C ASN A 119 -13.44 14.11 5.61
N ILE A 120 -12.93 13.04 5.00
CA ILE A 120 -13.40 12.58 3.69
C ILE A 120 -14.74 11.86 3.88
N GLU A 121 -15.82 12.59 3.70
CA GLU A 121 -17.19 12.09 3.76
C GLU A 121 -17.60 11.53 2.39
N SER A 122 -17.23 10.27 2.13
CA SER A 122 -17.56 9.56 0.90
C SER A 122 -17.99 8.12 1.20
N PRO A 123 -19.11 7.64 0.62
CA PRO A 123 -19.50 6.23 0.66
C PRO A 123 -18.38 5.31 0.15
N GLU A 124 -17.64 5.74 -0.87
CA GLU A 124 -16.53 5.01 -1.47
C GLU A 124 -15.35 4.89 -0.52
N ALA A 125 -15.02 5.97 0.20
CA ALA A 125 -13.98 5.96 1.24
C ALA A 125 -14.35 5.00 2.38
N SER A 126 -15.60 5.06 2.84
CA SER A 126 -16.13 4.19 3.90
C SER A 126 -16.14 2.72 3.48
N ALA A 127 -16.58 2.44 2.25
CA ALA A 127 -16.58 1.09 1.68
C ALA A 127 -15.14 0.52 1.56
N LEU A 128 -14.18 1.34 1.12
CA LEU A 128 -12.79 0.91 1.00
C LEU A 128 -12.16 0.60 2.38
N VAL A 129 -12.37 1.47 3.37
CA VAL A 129 -11.93 1.22 4.76
C VAL A 129 -12.56 -0.07 5.31
N TYR A 130 -13.86 -0.28 5.08
CA TYR A 130 -14.54 -1.51 5.49
C TYR A 130 -13.98 -2.75 4.79
N GLU A 131 -13.78 -2.69 3.48
CA GLU A 131 -13.23 -3.79 2.69
C GLU A 131 -11.82 -4.18 3.17
N MET A 132 -10.96 -3.20 3.43
CA MET A 132 -9.60 -3.44 3.88
C MET A 132 -9.54 -3.95 5.32
N SER A 133 -10.43 -3.49 6.20
CA SER A 133 -10.48 -3.94 7.60
C SER A 133 -11.05 -5.36 7.76
N LYS A 134 -11.97 -5.80 6.89
CA LYS A 134 -12.58 -7.14 6.96
C LYS A 134 -11.56 -8.28 6.76
N HIS A 135 -10.51 -8.05 5.96
CA HIS A 135 -9.45 -9.03 5.75
C HIS A 135 -8.47 -9.16 6.93
N ASN A 136 -8.59 -8.30 7.95
CA ASN A 136 -7.77 -8.40 9.16
C ASN A 136 -8.20 -9.57 10.07
N PHE A 137 -9.38 -10.15 9.84
CA PHE A 137 -9.98 -11.17 10.72
C PHE A 137 -9.96 -12.60 10.17
N THR A 138 -9.65 -12.82 8.89
CA THR A 138 -9.76 -14.16 8.27
C THR A 138 -8.49 -15.01 8.31
N THR A 139 -7.38 -14.54 8.88
CA THR A 139 -6.14 -15.36 8.95
C THR A 139 -5.94 -16.10 10.28
N VAL A 140 -6.82 -15.93 11.27
CA VAL A 140 -6.69 -16.63 12.57
C VAL A 140 -7.49 -17.95 12.60
N SER A 141 -8.44 -18.14 11.69
CA SER A 141 -9.42 -19.23 11.77
C SER A 141 -9.08 -20.50 10.98
N GLN A 142 -7.96 -20.56 10.26
CA GLN A 142 -7.55 -21.77 9.53
C GLN A 142 -6.40 -22.58 10.16
N HIS A 143 -5.77 -22.09 11.24
CA HIS A 143 -4.70 -22.85 11.92
C HIS A 143 -5.18 -23.69 13.11
N ASN A 144 -6.47 -23.62 13.48
CA ASN A 144 -7.02 -24.29 14.66
C ASN A 144 -7.95 -25.49 14.34
N LYS A 145 -7.80 -26.14 13.18
CA LYS A 145 -8.57 -27.35 12.84
C LYS A 145 -7.77 -28.65 12.80
N ASP A 146 -6.44 -28.59 12.99
CA ASP A 146 -5.58 -29.77 12.88
C ASP A 146 -5.15 -30.38 14.24
N TYR A 147 -5.77 -29.97 15.36
CA TYR A 147 -5.45 -30.48 16.71
C TYR A 147 -6.59 -31.22 17.42
N LEU A 148 -7.62 -31.67 16.69
CA LEU A 148 -8.71 -32.50 17.25
C LEU A 148 -9.05 -33.68 16.33
N GLN A 149 -8.06 -34.51 16.02
CA GLN A 149 -8.27 -35.92 15.67
C GLN A 149 -7.46 -36.82 16.60
#